data_AF-A0A5B1QR61-F1
#
_entry.id   AF-A0A5B1QR61-F1
#
_cell.length_a   1.000
_cell.length_b   1.000
_cell.length_c   1.000
_cell.angle_alpha   90.00
_cell.angle_beta   90.00
_cell.angle_gamma   90.00
#
_symmetry.space_group_name_H-M   'P 1'
#
loop_
_entity.id
_entity.type
_entity.pdbx_description
1 polymer ?
#
loop_
_entity_poly.entity_id
_entity_poly.type
_entity_poly.pdbx_seq_one_letter_code
_entity_poly.pdbx_strand_id
1 'polypeptide(L)'
;MPTHLSKTRKHRGHVSAGHGRVGKHRKHPGGRGLAGGQHHHRTNFDKYHPGYFGKVGMRHFHYTNASHWNPVINVDKLWSLVPTEQKANVKEGSDVAPVVDVLAHGYSKVLGNGKIPNLPLIVKARFVSARAEAKIKAAGGVVKLVA
;
A
#
# COMPACT_ATOMS: atom_id res chain seq x y z
N MET A 1 -16.84 -0.15 -25.10
CA MET A 1 -16.54 0.82 -26.19
C MET A 1 -17.46 0.56 -27.37
N PRO A 2 -18.11 1.58 -27.93
CA PRO A 2 -18.98 1.39 -29.09
C PRO A 2 -18.15 1.00 -30.33
N THR A 3 -18.72 0.17 -31.19
CA THR A 3 -18.01 -0.45 -32.34
C THR A 3 -17.51 0.58 -33.38
N HIS A 4 -18.17 1.74 -33.48
CA HIS A 4 -17.82 2.78 -34.44
C HIS A 4 -16.44 3.42 -34.16
N LEU A 5 -15.96 3.39 -32.92
CA LEU A 5 -14.63 3.90 -32.54
C LEU A 5 -13.50 2.88 -32.71
N SER A 6 -13.82 1.63 -33.10
CA SER A 6 -12.80 0.59 -33.26
C SER A 6 -11.94 0.81 -34.51
N LYS A 7 -10.64 0.49 -34.40
CA LYS A 7 -9.71 0.52 -35.54
C LYS A 7 -10.14 -0.41 -36.67
N THR A 8 -10.84 -1.49 -36.35
CA THR A 8 -11.41 -2.45 -37.32
C THR A 8 -12.26 -1.78 -38.40
N ARG A 9 -13.01 -0.72 -38.05
CA ARG A 9 -13.80 0.04 -39.04
C ARG A 9 -12.93 0.74 -40.08
N LYS A 10 -11.77 1.27 -39.65
CA LYS A 10 -10.79 1.95 -40.53
C LYS A 10 -9.95 0.98 -41.36
N HIS A 11 -9.89 -0.30 -41.00
CA HIS A 11 -9.13 -1.32 -41.73
C HIS A 11 -9.88 -1.95 -42.93
N ARG A 12 -11.15 -1.60 -43.17
CA ARG A 12 -11.88 -2.07 -44.36
C ARG A 12 -11.24 -1.50 -45.63
N GLY A 13 -10.98 -2.35 -46.62
CA GLY A 13 -10.23 -1.98 -47.83
C GLY A 13 -8.72 -2.26 -47.73
N HIS A 14 -8.18 -2.53 -46.54
CA HIS A 14 -6.79 -2.95 -46.37
C HIS A 14 -6.68 -4.48 -46.53
N VAL A 15 -5.74 -4.96 -47.34
CA VAL A 15 -5.59 -6.39 -47.68
C VAL A 15 -5.30 -7.30 -46.47
N SER A 16 -4.54 -6.84 -45.48
CA SER A 16 -4.10 -7.67 -44.33
C SER A 16 -4.56 -7.16 -42.96
N ALA A 17 -5.42 -6.14 -42.93
CA ALA A 17 -5.90 -5.49 -41.70
C ALA A 17 -4.80 -5.12 -40.66
N GLY A 18 -3.58 -4.82 -41.13
CA GLY A 18 -2.45 -4.43 -40.28
C GLY A 18 -1.55 -5.57 -39.80
N HIS A 19 -1.77 -6.82 -40.23
CA HIS A 19 -0.97 -7.97 -39.79
C HIS A 19 0.18 -8.37 -40.74
N GLY A 20 0.55 -7.48 -41.67
CA GLY A 20 1.63 -7.70 -42.65
C GLY A 20 1.28 -8.74 -43.74
N ARG A 21 2.10 -8.80 -44.80
CA ARG A 21 1.89 -9.73 -45.94
C ARG A 21 2.55 -11.10 -45.72
N VAL A 22 3.75 -11.12 -45.17
CA VAL A 22 4.59 -12.34 -45.02
C VAL A 22 4.27 -13.10 -43.73
N GLY A 23 4.44 -12.46 -42.56
CA GLY A 23 4.31 -13.13 -41.26
C GLY A 23 2.88 -13.61 -40.94
N LYS A 24 1.87 -12.80 -41.30
CA LYS A 24 0.43 -13.03 -41.09
C LYS A 24 0.03 -13.21 -39.61
N HIS A 25 -1.24 -12.99 -39.32
CA HIS A 25 -1.79 -13.32 -38.01
C HIS A 25 -2.12 -14.82 -37.96
N ARG A 26 -1.36 -15.58 -37.17
CA ARG A 26 -1.56 -17.02 -36.96
C ARG A 26 -2.07 -17.29 -35.55
N LYS A 27 -2.59 -18.50 -35.32
CA LYS A 27 -3.30 -18.83 -34.07
C LYS A 27 -2.46 -18.63 -32.79
N HIS A 28 -1.30 -19.29 -32.67
CA HIS A 28 -0.47 -19.23 -31.45
C HIS A 28 1.04 -19.40 -31.72
N PRO A 29 1.71 -18.41 -32.35
CA PRO A 29 3.17 -18.43 -32.44
C PRO A 29 3.78 -18.29 -31.03
N GLY A 30 4.73 -19.17 -30.68
CA GLY A 30 5.41 -19.16 -29.37
C GLY A 30 4.68 -19.88 -28.23
N GLY A 31 3.48 -20.43 -28.48
CA GLY A 31 2.69 -21.17 -27.48
C GLY A 31 1.55 -20.34 -26.89
N ARG A 32 0.92 -20.85 -25.82
CA ARG A 32 -0.21 -20.21 -25.13
C ARG A 32 0.18 -19.86 -23.70
N GLY A 33 -0.31 -18.73 -23.20
CA GLY A 33 -0.05 -18.30 -21.83
C GLY A 33 1.44 -18.11 -21.55
N LEU A 34 1.93 -18.75 -20.48
CA LEU A 34 3.32 -18.64 -20.00
C LEU A 34 4.25 -19.74 -20.54
N ALA A 35 3.88 -20.38 -21.65
CA ALA A 35 4.69 -21.41 -22.29
C ALA A 35 6.07 -20.88 -22.70
N GLY A 36 7.08 -21.74 -22.59
CA GLY A 36 8.46 -21.42 -23.00
C GLY A 36 9.21 -20.48 -22.05
N GLY A 37 8.69 -20.20 -20.85
CA GLY A 37 9.30 -19.21 -19.94
C GLY A 37 10.73 -19.54 -19.47
N GLN A 38 11.14 -20.81 -19.51
CA GLN A 38 12.53 -21.23 -19.25
C GLN A 38 13.32 -21.56 -20.53
N HIS A 39 12.67 -21.46 -21.69
CA HIS A 39 13.19 -21.88 -22.99
C HIS A 39 13.17 -20.69 -23.96
N HIS A 40 12.35 -20.74 -25.02
CA HIS A 40 12.32 -19.74 -26.08
C HIS A 40 11.73 -18.37 -25.68
N HIS A 41 11.11 -18.25 -24.51
CA HIS A 41 10.68 -16.97 -23.92
C HIS A 41 11.49 -16.57 -22.68
N ARG A 42 12.61 -17.26 -22.39
CA ARG A 42 13.45 -17.02 -21.22
C ARG A 42 13.89 -15.57 -21.08
N THR A 43 14.33 -14.95 -22.17
CA THR A 43 14.77 -13.54 -22.17
C THR A 43 13.71 -12.58 -21.62
N ASN A 44 12.42 -12.84 -21.86
CA ASN A 44 11.35 -12.01 -21.33
C ASN A 44 11.15 -12.20 -19.82
N PHE A 45 11.28 -13.42 -19.33
CA PHE A 45 11.16 -13.72 -17.89
C PHE A 45 12.37 -13.22 -17.12
N ASP A 46 13.58 -13.50 -17.58
CA ASP A 46 14.81 -13.08 -16.88
C ASP A 46 14.93 -11.56 -16.83
N LYS A 47 14.51 -10.85 -17.89
CA LYS A 47 14.62 -9.40 -17.98
C LYS A 47 13.59 -8.67 -17.13
N TYR A 48 12.32 -9.09 -17.17
CA TYR A 48 11.22 -8.31 -16.59
C TYR A 48 10.62 -8.94 -15.33
N HIS A 49 10.85 -10.24 -15.10
CA HIS A 49 10.27 -10.99 -13.98
C HIS A 49 11.34 -11.86 -13.28
N PRO A 50 12.46 -11.27 -12.82
CA PRO A 50 13.48 -12.02 -12.10
C PRO A 50 12.89 -12.62 -10.82
N GLY A 51 13.21 -13.89 -10.55
CA GLY A 51 12.67 -14.63 -9.41
C GLY A 51 11.32 -15.31 -9.66
N TYR A 52 10.77 -15.25 -10.88
CA TYR A 52 9.53 -15.95 -11.23
C TYR A 52 9.64 -17.47 -11.06
N PHE A 53 10.78 -18.05 -11.46
CA PHE A 53 11.07 -19.47 -11.26
C PHE A 53 11.89 -19.67 -9.98
N GLY A 54 11.41 -20.52 -9.08
CA GLY A 54 12.09 -20.87 -7.84
C GLY A 54 11.12 -21.11 -6.69
N LYS A 55 11.66 -21.46 -5.52
CA LYS A 55 10.90 -21.62 -4.28
C LYS A 55 11.64 -20.89 -3.17
N VAL A 56 10.94 -20.05 -2.41
CA VAL A 56 11.48 -19.28 -1.29
C VAL A 56 10.54 -19.37 -0.08
N GLY A 57 11.11 -19.28 1.13
CA GLY A 57 10.35 -19.24 2.38
C GLY A 57 9.70 -20.57 2.80
N MET A 58 8.91 -20.50 3.87
CA MET A 58 8.18 -21.63 4.47
C MET A 58 6.68 -21.47 4.25
N ARG A 59 5.96 -22.58 4.04
CA ARG A 59 4.50 -22.58 3.83
C ARG A 59 3.77 -22.47 5.17
N HIS A 60 2.86 -21.51 5.28
CA HIS A 60 1.96 -21.36 6.43
C HIS A 60 0.55 -21.83 6.06
N PHE A 61 0.07 -22.89 6.69
CA PHE A 61 -1.27 -23.44 6.46
C PHE A 61 -2.32 -22.70 7.31
N HIS A 62 -3.57 -22.63 6.82
CA HIS A 62 -4.69 -21.98 7.52
C HIS A 62 -4.41 -20.53 7.95
N TYR A 63 -3.79 -19.74 7.09
CA TYR A 63 -3.45 -18.35 7.39
C TYR A 63 -4.71 -17.48 7.62
N THR A 64 -4.82 -16.90 8.82
CA THR A 64 -5.92 -16.01 9.23
C THR A 64 -5.46 -14.56 9.24
N ASN A 65 -5.88 -13.78 8.24
CA ASN A 65 -5.53 -12.35 8.13
C ASN A 65 -5.91 -11.53 9.37
N ALA A 66 -7.02 -11.87 10.04
CA ALA A 66 -7.50 -11.15 11.22
C ALA A 66 -6.53 -11.23 12.42
N SER A 67 -5.85 -12.37 12.60
CA SER A 67 -4.87 -12.56 13.66
C SER A 67 -3.61 -11.70 13.46
N HIS A 68 -3.32 -11.35 12.21
CA HIS A 68 -2.18 -10.51 11.83
C HIS A 68 -2.59 -9.06 11.51
N TRP A 69 -3.84 -8.68 11.82
CA TRP A 69 -4.31 -7.32 11.59
C TRP A 69 -3.51 -6.35 12.45
N ASN A 70 -2.69 -5.52 11.78
CA ASN A 70 -1.85 -4.55 12.44
C ASN A 70 -1.68 -3.23 11.64
N PRO A 71 -2.76 -2.52 11.28
CA PRO A 71 -2.68 -1.27 10.55
C PRO A 71 -1.91 -0.19 11.31
N VAL A 72 -1.17 0.59 10.54
CA VAL A 72 -0.15 1.51 11.05
C VAL A 72 -0.53 2.96 10.78
N ILE A 73 -0.31 3.82 11.77
CA ILE A 73 -0.30 5.28 11.61
C ILE A 73 1.05 5.85 12.05
N ASN A 74 1.49 6.93 11.40
CA ASN A 74 2.71 7.64 11.77
C ASN A 74 2.41 8.88 12.62
N VAL A 75 3.40 9.33 13.40
CA VAL A 75 3.25 10.47 14.33
C VAL A 75 2.87 11.79 13.66
N ASP A 76 3.26 12.00 12.40
CA ASP A 76 2.88 13.18 11.61
C ASP A 76 1.38 13.29 11.35
N LYS A 77 0.69 12.15 11.22
CA LYS A 77 -0.74 12.09 10.94
C LYS A 77 -1.61 12.02 12.19
N LEU A 78 -1.05 11.84 13.38
CA LEU A 78 -1.85 11.74 14.61
C LEU A 78 -2.75 12.97 14.82
N TRP A 79 -2.25 14.17 14.53
CA TRP A 79 -3.04 15.39 14.63
C TRP A 79 -4.16 15.47 13.60
N SER A 80 -4.10 14.75 12.48
CA SER A 80 -5.21 14.72 11.52
C SER A 80 -6.45 14.02 12.07
N LEU A 81 -6.30 13.11 13.05
CA LEU A 81 -7.40 12.40 13.70
C LEU A 81 -8.17 13.26 14.72
N VAL A 82 -7.55 14.34 15.21
CA VAL A 82 -8.18 15.25 16.16
C VAL A 82 -9.16 16.18 15.40
N PRO A 83 -10.44 16.29 15.82
CA PRO A 83 -11.39 17.25 15.25
C PRO A 83 -10.88 18.70 15.36
N THR A 84 -11.25 19.55 14.41
CA THR A 84 -10.80 20.95 14.34
C THR A 84 -11.14 21.76 15.59
N GLU A 85 -12.31 21.51 16.18
CA GLU A 85 -12.76 22.18 17.42
C GLU A 85 -11.83 21.88 18.60
N GLN A 86 -11.39 20.63 18.73
CA GLN A 86 -10.46 20.24 19.79
C GLN A 86 -9.05 20.78 19.55
N LYS A 87 -8.65 20.99 18.29
CA LYS A 87 -7.34 21.60 17.97
C LYS A 87 -7.27 23.07 18.39
N ALA A 88 -8.35 23.83 18.21
CA ALA A 88 -8.38 25.26 18.49
C ALA A 88 -8.17 25.59 19.98
N ASN A 89 -8.56 24.66 20.87
CA ASN A 89 -8.48 24.84 22.31
C ASN A 89 -7.12 24.45 22.90
N VAL A 90 -6.23 23.83 22.12
CA VAL A 90 -4.94 23.33 22.62
C VAL A 90 -3.85 24.34 22.31
N LYS A 91 -3.28 24.92 23.37
CA LYS A 91 -2.13 25.81 23.31
C LYS A 91 -0.90 25.12 23.89
N GLU A 92 0.27 25.62 23.54
CA GLU A 92 1.54 25.21 24.14
C GLU A 92 1.50 25.49 25.65
N GLY A 93 1.70 24.45 26.48
CA GLY A 93 1.63 24.54 27.94
C GLY A 93 0.23 24.38 28.56
N SER A 94 -0.80 24.00 27.81
CA SER A 94 -2.12 23.66 28.37
C SER A 94 -2.10 22.33 29.14
N ASP A 95 -2.68 22.31 30.35
CA ASP A 95 -2.89 21.08 31.13
C ASP A 95 -3.89 20.11 30.46
N VAL A 96 -4.76 20.64 29.59
CA VAL A 96 -5.75 19.86 28.86
C VAL A 96 -5.18 19.43 27.52
N ALA A 97 -5.04 18.11 27.33
CA ALA A 97 -4.54 17.49 26.11
C ALA A 97 -5.61 16.59 25.44
N PRO A 98 -5.76 16.63 24.10
CA PRO A 98 -6.70 15.78 23.40
C PRO A 98 -6.25 14.32 23.45
N VAL A 99 -7.24 13.44 23.57
CA VAL A 99 -7.02 11.98 23.61
C VAL A 99 -7.32 11.41 22.22
N VAL A 100 -6.30 10.87 21.57
CA VAL A 100 -6.44 10.17 20.29
C VAL A 100 -6.43 8.68 20.54
N ASP A 101 -7.58 8.05 20.34
CA ASP A 101 -7.71 6.60 20.32
C ASP A 101 -7.49 6.07 18.90
N VAL A 102 -6.27 5.64 18.61
CA VAL A 102 -5.95 5.19 17.25
C VAL A 102 -6.68 3.88 16.92
N LEU A 103 -7.04 3.08 17.92
CA LEU A 103 -7.77 1.82 17.72
C LEU A 103 -9.20 2.07 17.28
N ALA A 104 -9.88 3.05 17.87
CA ALA A 104 -11.20 3.51 17.43
C ALA A 104 -11.18 4.01 15.97
N HIS A 105 -10.05 4.57 15.54
CA HIS A 105 -9.84 5.00 14.14
C HIS A 105 -9.32 3.88 13.22
N GLY A 106 -9.28 2.64 13.69
CA GLY A 106 -8.89 1.48 12.87
C GLY A 106 -7.38 1.26 12.71
N TYR A 107 -6.56 1.83 13.60
CA TYR A 107 -5.11 1.62 13.64
C TYR A 107 -4.70 0.92 14.93
N SER A 108 -3.78 -0.04 14.84
CA SER A 108 -3.28 -0.75 16.02
C SER A 108 -1.88 -0.31 16.44
N LYS A 109 -1.07 0.20 15.50
CA LYS A 109 0.35 0.51 15.75
C LYS A 109 0.72 1.93 15.34
N VAL A 110 1.47 2.61 16.21
CA VAL A 110 2.01 3.96 15.96
C VAL A 110 3.52 3.90 15.67
N LEU A 111 3.92 4.42 14.51
CA LEU A 111 5.31 4.51 14.05
C LEU A 111 5.84 5.96 14.05
N GLY A 112 7.16 6.09 14.19
CA GLY A 112 7.83 7.38 14.45
C GLY A 112 8.24 8.19 13.21
N ASN A 113 7.63 7.99 12.03
CA ASN A 113 7.97 8.79 10.85
C ASN A 113 7.36 10.21 10.93
N GLY A 114 8.07 11.21 10.42
CA GLY A 114 7.63 12.61 10.39
C GLY A 114 7.76 13.36 11.71
N LYS A 115 7.15 14.56 11.81
CA LYS A 115 7.22 15.45 12.97
C LYS A 115 5.84 15.58 13.60
N ILE A 116 5.80 15.62 14.92
CA ILE A 116 4.61 15.98 15.70
C ILE A 116 4.77 17.46 16.11
N PRO A 117 3.71 18.29 16.08
CA PRO A 117 3.79 19.64 16.62
C PRO A 117 4.09 19.58 18.13
N ASN A 118 4.72 20.64 18.66
CA ASN A 118 5.02 20.81 20.09
C ASN A 118 3.74 21.15 20.88
N LEU A 119 2.75 20.27 20.79
CA LEU A 119 1.48 20.38 21.48
C LEU A 119 1.24 19.05 22.21
N PRO A 120 0.78 19.10 23.47
CA PRO A 120 0.59 17.89 24.25
C PRO A 120 -0.51 17.03 23.62
N LEU A 121 -0.27 15.71 23.54
CA LEU A 121 -1.18 14.73 22.93
C LEU A 121 -1.17 13.43 23.72
N ILE A 122 -2.35 12.92 24.08
CA ILE A 122 -2.46 11.60 24.71
C ILE A 122 -2.84 10.59 23.63
N VAL A 123 -1.98 9.60 23.39
CA VAL A 123 -2.17 8.60 22.33
C VAL A 123 -2.49 7.25 22.97
N LYS A 124 -3.67 6.69 22.68
CA LYS A 124 -4.04 5.32 23.04
C LYS A 124 -3.82 4.39 21.86
N ALA A 125 -2.95 3.39 22.00
CA ALA A 125 -2.61 2.44 20.94
C ALA A 125 -2.28 1.06 21.50
N ARG A 126 -2.40 0.00 20.69
CA ARG A 126 -1.98 -1.36 21.10
C ARG A 126 -0.46 -1.52 21.05
N PHE A 127 0.17 -0.96 20.03
CA PHE A 127 1.62 -1.01 19.83
C PHE A 127 2.18 0.37 19.49
N VAL A 128 3.35 0.70 20.04
CA VAL A 128 4.05 1.95 19.73
C VAL A 128 5.53 1.64 19.53
N SER A 129 6.13 2.21 18.48
CA SER A 129 7.59 2.11 18.29
C SER A 129 8.34 3.01 19.27
N ALA A 130 9.53 2.60 19.72
CA ALA A 130 10.36 3.40 20.64
C ALA A 130 10.60 4.84 20.13
N ARG A 131 10.82 5.00 18.82
CA ARG A 131 11.00 6.33 18.20
C ARG A 131 9.72 7.17 18.24
N ALA A 132 8.54 6.56 18.08
CA ALA A 132 7.28 7.27 18.20
C ALA A 132 7.05 7.73 19.65
N GLU A 133 7.27 6.84 20.60
CA GLU A 133 7.13 7.14 22.03
C GLU A 133 8.05 8.29 22.46
N ALA A 134 9.33 8.25 22.07
CA ALA A 134 10.28 9.32 22.36
C ALA A 134 9.83 10.68 21.79
N LYS A 135 9.28 10.70 20.57
CA LYS A 135 8.76 11.93 19.95
C LYS A 135 7.51 12.46 20.63
N ILE A 136 6.58 11.57 20.99
CA ILE A 136 5.34 11.96 21.68
C ILE A 136 5.69 12.54 23.05
N LYS A 137 6.60 11.91 23.80
CA LYS A 137 7.10 12.42 25.09
C LYS A 137 7.81 13.76 24.94
N ALA A 138 8.66 13.92 23.92
CA ALA A 138 9.35 15.19 23.66
C ALA A 138 8.39 16.34 23.33
N ALA A 139 7.21 16.05 22.77
CA ALA A 139 6.16 17.03 22.50
C ALA A 139 5.27 17.34 23.72
N GLY A 140 5.60 16.79 24.90
CA GLY A 140 4.77 16.91 26.10
C GLY A 140 3.55 15.99 26.12
N GLY A 141 3.51 14.99 25.24
CA GLY A 141 2.45 14.00 25.15
C GLY A 141 2.69 12.73 25.98
N VAL A 142 1.65 11.92 26.11
CA VAL A 142 1.67 10.66 26.85
C VAL A 142 1.18 9.52 25.96
N VAL A 143 1.86 8.37 26.03
CA VAL A 143 1.41 7.14 25.37
C VAL A 143 0.72 6.24 26.39
N LYS A 144 -0.49 5.80 26.09
CA LYS A 144 -1.25 4.83 26.88
C LYS A 144 -1.45 3.56 26.06
N LEU A 145 -0.93 2.45 26.55
CA LEU A 145 -1.15 1.15 25.90
C LEU A 145 -2.55 0.63 26.21
N VAL A 146 -3.22 0.09 25.19
CA VAL A 146 -4.54 -0.55 25.29
C VAL A 146 -4.46 -1.98 24.73
N ALA A 147 -5.26 -2.89 25.28
CA ALA A 147 -5.27 -4.30 24.88
C ALA A 147 -5.89 -4.52 23.50
#